data_AF-A0A249P4V0-F1
#
_entry.id   AF-A0A249P4V0-F1
#
_cell.length_a   1.000
_cell.length_b   1.000
_cell.length_c   1.000
_cell.angle_alpha   90.00
_cell.angle_beta   90.00
_cell.angle_gamma   90.00
#
_symmetry.space_group_name_H-M   'P 1'
#
loop_
_entity.id
_entity.type
_entity.pdbx_description
1 polymer ?
#
loop_
_entity_poly.entity_id
_entity_poly.type
_entity_poly.pdbx_seq_one_letter_code
_entity_poly.pdbx_strand_id
1 'polypeptide(L)'
;MPGPKYDIEGAIFIRFAMVGRAVLNGLAAKGQRRRRDPQCSTLFARDIVTALRAQIGFRRHGEAVDDATVQEFLRAAIWEISIEDCAVLVGIDATSRDAAKRDIAKRLAEQLKAEFEIVHDPAFHHGDSGTGPLGPRR
;
A
#
# COMPACT_ATOMS: atom_id res chain seq x y z
N MET A 1 14.03 -0.79 25.15
CA MET A 1 14.54 -0.27 23.86
C MET A 1 13.33 0.05 23.00
N PRO A 2 13.04 1.31 22.63
CA PRO A 2 12.07 1.55 21.57
C PRO A 2 12.60 0.88 20.30
N GLY A 3 11.82 -0.01 19.70
CA GLY A 3 12.18 -0.66 18.45
C GLY A 3 12.40 0.35 17.32
N PRO A 4 12.97 -0.07 16.18
CA PRO A 4 13.16 0.83 15.04
C PRO A 4 11.83 1.49 14.68
N LYS A 5 11.82 2.82 14.57
CA LYS A 5 10.62 3.56 14.18
C LYS A 5 10.47 3.45 12.66
N TYR A 6 9.58 2.56 12.19
CA TYR A 6 9.35 2.35 10.76
C TYR A 6 8.63 3.54 10.14
N ASP A 7 9.18 4.02 9.03
CA ASP A 7 8.58 5.07 8.23
C ASP A 7 7.53 4.50 7.27
N ILE A 8 6.39 4.09 7.84
CA ILE A 8 5.23 3.57 7.07
C ILE A 8 4.69 4.66 6.12
N GLU A 9 4.70 5.92 6.55
CA GLU A 9 4.28 7.04 5.71
C GLU A 9 5.18 7.16 4.48
N GLY A 10 6.51 7.18 4.68
CA GLY A 10 7.48 7.23 3.60
C GLY A 10 7.38 6.03 2.66
N ALA A 11 7.17 4.83 3.19
CA ALA A 11 6.97 3.62 2.39
C ALA A 11 5.74 3.75 1.47
N ILE A 12 4.60 4.19 2.01
CA ILE A 12 3.36 4.44 1.24
C ILE A 12 3.56 5.58 0.23
N PHE A 13 4.23 6.66 0.62
CA PHE A 13 4.52 7.79 -0.26
C PHE A 13 5.32 7.35 -1.50
N ILE A 14 6.34 6.51 -1.32
CA ILE A 14 7.12 5.95 -2.43
C ILE A 14 6.22 5.10 -3.34
N ARG A 15 5.27 4.34 -2.79
CA ARG A 15 4.32 3.56 -3.62
C ARG A 15 3.45 4.45 -4.50
N PHE A 16 3.06 5.64 -4.07
CA PHE A 16 2.37 6.58 -4.96
C PHE A 16 3.21 7.03 -6.16
N ALA A 17 4.55 7.05 -6.04
CA ALA A 17 5.44 7.35 -7.16
C ALA A 17 5.64 6.15 -8.09
N MET A 18 5.53 4.93 -7.57
CA MET A 18 5.76 3.69 -8.31
C MET A 18 4.49 3.11 -8.95
N VAL A 19 3.32 3.39 -8.37
CA VAL A 19 2.04 2.88 -8.87
C VAL A 19 1.75 3.47 -10.25
N GLY A 20 1.32 2.59 -11.17
CA GLY A 20 1.10 2.96 -12.56
C GLY A 20 0.03 4.05 -12.72
N ARG A 21 0.23 4.94 -13.70
CA ARG A 21 -0.70 6.04 -14.00
C ARG A 21 -2.13 5.57 -14.25
N ALA A 22 -2.30 4.39 -14.85
CA ALA A 22 -3.60 3.78 -15.09
C ALA A 22 -4.39 3.50 -13.81
N VAL A 23 -3.70 3.07 -12.74
CA VAL A 23 -4.33 2.79 -11.44
C VAL A 23 -4.82 4.07 -10.78
N LEU A 24 -3.98 5.11 -10.74
CA LEU A 24 -4.37 6.43 -10.20
C LEU A 24 -5.51 7.06 -11.00
N ASN A 25 -5.48 6.90 -12.33
CA ASN A 25 -6.56 7.32 -13.23
C ASN A 25 -7.88 6.60 -12.91
N GLY A 26 -7.84 5.29 -12.70
CA GLY A 26 -9.00 4.50 -12.28
C GLY A 26 -9.55 4.92 -10.91
N LEU A 27 -8.70 5.29 -9.96
CA LEU A 27 -9.12 5.84 -8.66
C LEU A 27 -9.75 7.24 -8.78
N ALA A 28 -9.22 8.07 -9.68
CA ALA A 28 -9.67 9.43 -9.93
C ALA A 28 -10.89 9.52 -10.86
N ALA A 29 -11.43 8.38 -11.30
CA ALA A 29 -12.42 8.31 -12.38
C ALA A 29 -12.00 9.10 -13.65
N LYS A 30 -10.69 9.23 -13.89
CA LYS A 30 -10.12 9.88 -15.07
C LYS A 30 -9.65 8.81 -16.04
N GLY A 31 -10.08 8.87 -17.29
CA GLY A 31 -9.77 7.85 -18.31
C GLY A 31 -10.92 7.70 -19.31
N GLN A 32 -10.79 6.75 -20.25
CA GLN A 32 -11.79 6.58 -21.31
C GLN A 32 -13.21 6.29 -20.77
N ARG A 33 -13.32 5.47 -19.72
CA ARG A 33 -14.60 5.11 -19.12
C ARG A 33 -15.15 6.16 -18.15
N ARG A 34 -14.35 7.17 -17.76
CA ARG A 34 -14.67 8.22 -16.77
C ARG A 34 -15.43 7.72 -15.52
N ARG A 35 -15.10 6.51 -15.08
CA ARG A 35 -15.74 5.83 -13.95
C ARG A 35 -14.67 5.32 -13.01
N ARG A 36 -14.94 5.40 -11.72
CA ARG A 36 -14.07 4.85 -10.69
C ARG A 36 -14.00 3.33 -10.80
N ASP A 37 -12.79 2.79 -10.77
CA ASP A 37 -12.55 1.34 -10.86
C ASP A 37 -12.14 0.76 -9.49
N PRO A 38 -13.01 -0.03 -8.83
CA PRO A 38 -12.69 -0.67 -7.56
C PRO A 38 -11.43 -1.52 -7.61
N GLN A 39 -11.11 -2.13 -8.76
CA GLN A 39 -9.94 -2.97 -8.91
C GLN A 39 -8.63 -2.18 -8.73
N CYS A 40 -8.64 -0.88 -9.04
CA CYS A 40 -7.48 -0.02 -8.84
C CYS A 40 -7.14 0.14 -7.35
N SER A 41 -8.14 0.16 -6.47
CA SER A 41 -7.91 0.18 -5.01
C SER A 41 -7.29 -1.12 -4.53
N THR A 42 -7.74 -2.27 -5.05
CA THR A 42 -7.19 -3.59 -4.74
C THR A 42 -5.74 -3.71 -5.17
N LEU A 43 -5.43 -3.30 -6.40
CA LEU A 43 -4.07 -3.36 -6.94
C LEU A 43 -3.11 -2.48 -6.12
N PHE A 44 -3.56 -1.28 -5.73
CA PHE A 44 -2.71 -0.37 -4.97
C PHE A 44 -2.50 -0.84 -3.52
N ALA A 45 -3.55 -1.35 -2.87
CA ALA A 45 -3.45 -1.95 -1.54
C ALA A 45 -2.45 -3.12 -1.52
N ARG A 46 -2.52 -4.01 -2.52
CA ARG A 46 -1.57 -5.11 -2.67
C ARG A 46 -0.13 -4.64 -2.79
N ASP A 47 0.14 -3.66 -3.65
CA ASP A 47 1.49 -3.09 -3.82
C ASP A 47 2.05 -2.50 -2.52
N ILE A 48 1.21 -1.78 -1.76
CA ILE A 48 1.59 -1.23 -0.45
C ILE A 48 1.92 -2.35 0.55
N VAL A 49 1.03 -3.34 0.70
CA VAL A 49 1.23 -4.40 1.69
C VAL A 49 2.47 -5.23 1.38
N THR A 50 2.69 -5.60 0.10
CA THR A 50 3.89 -6.33 -0.30
C THR A 50 5.16 -5.56 0.04
N ALA A 51 5.19 -4.24 -0.18
CA ALA A 51 6.35 -3.41 0.16
C ALA A 51 6.56 -3.28 1.68
N LEU A 52 5.49 -3.15 2.47
CA LEU A 52 5.58 -3.06 3.93
C LEU A 52 6.03 -4.38 4.55
N ARG A 53 5.48 -5.51 4.08
CA ARG A 53 5.81 -6.86 4.56
C ARG A 53 7.27 -7.26 4.35
N ALA A 54 7.97 -6.56 3.47
CA ALA A 54 9.41 -6.75 3.32
C ALA A 54 10.21 -6.38 4.58
N GLN A 55 9.61 -5.60 5.48
CA GLN A 55 10.31 -4.99 6.61
C GLN A 55 9.58 -5.19 7.94
N ILE A 56 8.24 -5.30 7.90
CA ILE A 56 7.39 -5.32 9.09
C ILE A 56 6.33 -6.42 9.05
N GLY A 57 5.92 -6.85 10.24
CA GLY A 57 4.75 -7.69 10.47
C GLY A 57 3.59 -6.87 11.02
N PHE A 58 2.37 -7.29 10.70
CA PHE A 58 1.14 -6.76 11.27
C PHE A 58 0.56 -7.75 12.28
N ARG A 59 0.18 -7.23 13.44
CA ARG A 59 -0.54 -7.99 14.46
C ARG A 59 -1.82 -7.28 14.88
N ARG A 60 -2.77 -8.03 15.41
CA ARG A 60 -3.98 -7.51 16.05
C ARG A 60 -4.22 -8.33 17.30
N HIS A 61 -4.28 -7.68 18.46
CA HIS A 61 -4.42 -8.34 19.76
C HIS A 61 -3.31 -9.37 20.02
N GLY A 62 -2.07 -9.05 19.61
CA GLY A 62 -0.91 -9.94 19.75
C GLY A 62 -0.80 -11.09 18.73
N GLU A 63 -1.83 -11.34 17.92
CA GLU A 63 -1.82 -12.38 16.88
C GLU A 63 -1.34 -11.85 15.53
N ALA A 64 -0.61 -12.67 14.77
CA ALA A 64 -0.17 -12.32 13.42
C ALA A 64 -1.38 -12.24 12.48
N VAL A 65 -1.50 -11.10 11.79
CA VAL A 65 -2.53 -10.88 10.77
C VAL A 65 -1.97 -11.31 9.41
N ASP A 66 -2.80 -11.90 8.56
CA ASP A 66 -2.40 -12.28 7.20
C ASP A 66 -2.39 -11.09 6.22
N ASP A 67 -1.78 -11.28 5.05
CA ASP A 67 -1.71 -10.21 4.04
C ASP A 67 -3.07 -9.84 3.47
N ALA A 68 -3.96 -10.81 3.31
CA ALA A 68 -5.29 -10.59 2.74
C ALA A 68 -6.11 -9.61 3.60
N THR A 69 -6.03 -9.74 4.92
CA THR A 69 -6.72 -8.86 5.88
C THR A 69 -6.17 -7.43 5.82
N VAL A 70 -4.85 -7.26 5.78
CA VAL A 70 -4.24 -5.93 5.69
C VAL A 70 -4.52 -5.29 4.32
N GLN A 71 -4.48 -6.08 3.24
CA GLN A 71 -4.82 -5.62 1.89
C GLN A 71 -6.28 -5.18 1.80
N GLU A 72 -7.21 -5.94 2.38
CA GLU A 72 -8.63 -5.59 2.39
C GLU A 72 -8.90 -4.31 3.18
N PHE A 73 -8.25 -4.15 4.33
CA PHE A 73 -8.31 -2.91 5.12
C PHE A 73 -7.81 -1.71 4.30
N LEU A 74 -6.63 -1.81 3.69
CA LEU A 74 -6.08 -0.74 2.86
C LEU A 74 -6.91 -0.49 1.60
N ARG A 75 -7.45 -1.54 0.98
CA ARG A 75 -8.34 -1.41 -0.19
C ARG A 75 -9.55 -0.55 0.16
N ALA A 76 -10.20 -0.83 1.30
CA ALA A 76 -11.32 -0.03 1.78
C ALA A 76 -10.90 1.41 2.05
N ALA A 77 -9.80 1.62 2.79
CA ALA A 77 -9.28 2.95 3.08
C ALA A 77 -8.94 3.78 1.82
N ILE A 78 -8.32 3.15 0.81
CA ILE A 78 -7.99 3.77 -0.47
C ILE A 78 -9.27 4.10 -1.24
N TRP A 79 -10.28 3.23 -1.18
CA TRP A 79 -11.57 3.48 -1.82
C TRP A 79 -12.32 4.64 -1.18
N GLU A 80 -12.16 4.91 0.11
CA GLU A 80 -12.77 6.07 0.76
C GLU A 80 -12.07 7.41 0.45
N ILE A 81 -10.90 7.39 -0.20
CA ILE A 81 -10.27 8.64 -0.68
C ILE A 81 -11.22 9.31 -1.67
N SER A 82 -11.44 10.62 -1.49
CA SER A 82 -12.32 11.39 -2.37
C SER A 82 -11.84 11.36 -3.83
N ILE A 83 -12.77 11.52 -4.77
CA ILE A 83 -12.42 11.60 -6.19
C ILE A 83 -11.60 12.87 -6.44
N GLU A 84 -11.87 13.94 -5.71
CA GLU A 84 -11.17 15.22 -5.75
C GLU A 84 -9.69 15.06 -5.38
N ASP A 85 -9.40 14.41 -4.26
CA ASP A 85 -8.03 14.13 -3.83
C ASP A 85 -7.33 13.21 -4.84
N CYS A 86 -8.02 12.17 -5.34
CA CYS A 86 -7.49 11.32 -6.40
C CYS A 86 -7.22 12.12 -7.69
N ALA A 87 -8.06 13.10 -8.01
CA ALA A 87 -7.93 13.95 -9.18
C ALA A 87 -6.68 14.85 -9.12
N VAL A 88 -6.29 15.28 -7.91
CA VAL A 88 -5.04 16.01 -7.66
C VAL A 88 -3.83 15.12 -7.94
N LEU A 89 -3.84 13.86 -7.49
CA LEU A 89 -2.76 12.89 -7.77
C LEU A 89 -2.49 12.71 -9.28
N VAL A 90 -3.53 12.88 -10.09
CA VAL A 90 -3.45 12.83 -11.55
C VAL A 90 -3.42 14.19 -12.25
N GLY A 91 -3.19 15.26 -11.50
CA GLY A 91 -2.95 16.59 -12.03
C GLY A 91 -1.61 16.73 -12.76
N ILE A 92 -1.39 17.92 -13.32
CA ILE A 92 -0.13 18.31 -13.98
C ILE A 92 0.85 18.95 -13.00
N ASP A 93 0.34 19.68 -12.00
CA ASP A 93 1.17 20.35 -11.00
C ASP A 93 1.87 19.32 -10.11
N ALA A 94 3.20 19.39 -10.06
CA ALA A 94 4.02 18.47 -9.27
C ALA A 94 3.90 18.77 -7.77
N THR A 95 3.85 20.05 -7.40
CA THR A 95 3.77 20.49 -6.00
C THR A 95 2.48 20.00 -5.35
N SER A 96 1.34 20.27 -5.98
CA SER A 96 0.04 19.80 -5.47
C SER A 96 -0.05 18.28 -5.42
N ARG A 97 0.53 17.57 -6.41
CA ARG A 97 0.58 16.11 -6.41
C ARG A 97 1.35 15.57 -5.22
N ASP A 98 2.54 16.09 -4.97
CA ASP A 98 3.38 15.59 -3.89
C ASP A 98 2.82 15.94 -2.51
N ALA A 99 2.18 17.11 -2.36
CA ALA A 99 1.41 17.44 -1.16
C ALA A 99 0.28 16.42 -0.93
N ALA A 100 -0.54 16.15 -1.95
CA ALA A 100 -1.63 15.18 -1.85
C ALA A 100 -1.13 13.75 -1.54
N LYS A 101 -0.04 13.30 -2.16
CA LYS A 101 0.58 11.99 -1.85
C LYS A 101 0.99 11.92 -0.38
N ARG A 102 1.62 12.98 0.14
CA ARG A 102 2.10 13.02 1.53
C ARG A 102 0.93 13.01 2.51
N ASP A 103 -0.10 13.83 2.25
CA ASP A 103 -1.29 13.88 3.07
C ASP A 103 -2.04 12.53 3.11
N ILE A 104 -2.23 11.91 1.95
CA ILE A 104 -2.91 10.62 1.85
C ILE A 104 -2.05 9.52 2.48
N ALA A 105 -0.75 9.48 2.21
CA ALA A 105 0.16 8.50 2.81
C ALA A 105 0.17 8.59 4.33
N LYS A 106 0.16 9.82 4.88
CA LYS A 106 0.04 10.06 6.31
C LYS A 106 -1.26 9.50 6.88
N ARG A 107 -2.41 9.83 6.27
CA ARG A 107 -3.73 9.32 6.70
C ARG A 107 -3.78 7.78 6.68
N LEU A 108 -3.29 7.15 5.61
CA LEU A 108 -3.25 5.68 5.50
C LEU A 108 -2.33 5.06 6.54
N ALA A 109 -1.16 5.67 6.79
CA ALA A 109 -0.23 5.20 7.82
C ALA A 109 -0.81 5.34 9.23
N GLU A 110 -1.51 6.43 9.53
CA GLU A 110 -2.21 6.64 10.80
C GLU A 110 -3.31 5.59 10.99
N GLN A 111 -4.11 5.31 9.97
CA GLN A 111 -5.14 4.27 10.01
C GLN A 111 -4.54 2.87 10.24
N LEU A 112 -3.45 2.51 9.55
CA LEU A 112 -2.76 1.24 9.78
C LEU A 112 -2.24 1.12 11.21
N LYS A 113 -1.66 2.19 11.77
CA LYS A 113 -1.15 2.21 13.15
C LYS A 113 -2.25 2.18 14.19
N ALA A 114 -3.44 2.70 13.87
CA ALA A 114 -4.59 2.64 14.75
C ALA A 114 -5.21 1.23 14.77
N GLU A 115 -5.21 0.55 13.64
CA GLU A 115 -5.82 -0.77 13.48
C GLU A 115 -4.90 -1.93 13.86
N PHE A 116 -3.62 -1.81 13.56
CA PHE A 116 -2.65 -2.90 13.68
C PHE A 116 -1.46 -2.52 14.56
N GLU A 117 -1.02 -3.48 15.35
CA GLU A 117 0.28 -3.46 15.99
C GLU A 117 1.35 -3.76 14.93
N ILE A 118 2.26 -2.81 14.71
CA ILE A 118 3.39 -2.98 13.80
C ILE A 118 4.59 -3.53 14.56
N VAL A 119 5.10 -4.66 14.10
CA VAL A 119 6.30 -5.31 14.65
C VAL A 119 7.39 -5.41 13.59
N HIS A 120 8.65 -5.43 14.02
CA HIS A 120 9.75 -5.81 13.13
C HIS A 120 9.59 -7.28 12.77
N ASP A 121 9.47 -7.58 11.49
CA ASP A 121 9.38 -8.96 11.03
C ASP A 121 9.96 -9.10 9.61
N PRO A 122 11.30 -8.99 9.46
CA PRO A 122 11.95 -9.15 8.16
C PRO A 122 11.95 -10.61 7.69
N ALA A 123 11.49 -11.56 8.51
CA ALA A 123 11.58 -12.99 8.27
C ALA A 123 10.48 -13.52 7.33
N PHE A 124 9.45 -12.73 7.00
CA PHE A 124 8.39 -13.16 6.08
C PHE A 124 8.77 -13.13 4.59
N HIS A 125 9.98 -12.65 4.24
CA HIS A 125 10.57 -12.87 2.91
C HIS A 125 11.34 -14.20 2.84
N HIS A 126 10.61 -15.31 2.92
CA HIS A 126 10.97 -16.50 2.16
C HIS A 126 9.90 -16.68 1.09
N GLY A 127 10.34 -16.78 -0.16
CA GLY A 127 9.54 -16.55 -1.36
C GLY A 127 8.27 -17.40 -1.44
N ASP A 128 7.36 -17.05 -2.35
CA ASP A 128 7.41 -17.72 -3.66
C ASP A 128 8.53 -18.76 -3.74
N SER A 129 8.25 -19.94 -3.19
CA SER A 129 9.01 -21.16 -3.45
C SER A 129 8.64 -21.68 -4.85
N GLY A 130 8.72 -20.79 -5.83
CA GLY A 130 8.87 -21.13 -7.24
C GLY A 130 10.35 -21.36 -7.51
N THR A 131 10.79 -22.62 -7.35
CA THR A 131 11.98 -23.19 -7.99
C THR A 131 13.22 -22.30 -8.05
N GLY A 132 14.10 -22.43 -7.05
CA GLY A 132 15.52 -22.11 -7.27
C GLY A 132 16.08 -22.94 -8.46
N PRO A 133 17.17 -22.51 -9.12
CA PRO A 133 17.72 -23.20 -10.30
C PRO A 133 18.39 -24.56 -10.00
N LEU A 134 18.08 -25.16 -8.84
CA LEU A 134 18.54 -26.47 -8.41
C LEU A 134 17.32 -27.25 -7.92
N GLY A 135 16.52 -27.76 -8.86
CA GLY A 135 15.51 -28.78 -8.56
C GLY A 135 16.14 -30.05 -7.99
N PRO A 136 15.36 -30.94 -7.37
CA PRO A 136 15.91 -32.12 -6.70
C PRO A 136 16.57 -33.03 -7.74
N ARG A 137 17.87 -33.31 -7.56
CA ARG A 137 18.53 -34.42 -8.24
C ARG A 137 18.14 -35.72 -7.53
N ARG A 138 17.59 -36.64 -8.31
CA ARG A 138 17.44 -38.06 -7.95
C ARG A 138 18.79 -38.71 -7.69
#